data_AF-A0A2S6AXN9-F1
#
_entry.id   AF-A0A2S6AXN9-F1
#
_cell.length_a   1.000
_cell.length_b   1.000
_cell.length_c   1.000
_cell.angle_alpha   90.00
_cell.angle_beta   90.00
_cell.angle_gamma   90.00
#
_symmetry.space_group_name_H-M   'P 1'
#
loop_
_entity.id
_entity.type
_entity.pdbx_description
1 polymer ?
#
loop_
_entity_poly.entity_id
_entity_poly.type
_entity_poly.pdbx_seq_one_letter_code
_entity_poly.pdbx_strand_id
1 'polypeptide(L)' 'MTVEPLPEWVIPPTEGFTVEDFLRLRGLPRHTELIDGSLISVSPQQKWHSGVVTMLCSELDRQAPTGLRGRSRSTST' A
#
# COMPACT_ATOMS: atom_id res chain seq x y z
N MET A 1 28.66 1.68 23.53
CA MET A 1 27.63 1.23 22.58
C MET A 1 26.58 2.32 22.48
N THR A 2 26.57 3.10 21.40
CA THR A 2 25.51 4.09 21.14
C THR A 2 24.39 3.40 20.37
N VAL A 3 23.17 3.48 20.87
CA VAL A 3 21.97 2.93 20.20
C VAL A 3 21.54 3.95 19.15
N GLU A 4 21.38 3.52 17.90
CA GLU A 4 20.81 4.39 16.87
C GLU A 4 19.34 4.70 17.18
N PRO A 5 18.90 5.95 16.98
CA PRO A 5 17.51 6.32 17.20
C PRO A 5 16.60 5.55 16.25
N LEU A 6 15.44 5.13 16.76
CA LEU A 6 14.42 4.49 15.93
C LEU A 6 13.89 5.48 14.88
N PRO A 7 13.53 5.01 13.67
CA PRO A 7 12.86 5.83 12.68
C PRO A 7 11.56 6.43 13.24
N GLU A 8 11.26 7.67 12.84
CA GLU A 8 10.12 8.46 13.35
C GLU A 8 8.76 7.78 13.15
N TRP A 9 8.65 6.91 12.15
CA TRP A 9 7.40 6.22 11.81
C TRP A 9 7.14 4.95 12.63
N VAL A 10 8.10 4.49 13.45
CA VAL A 10 7.95 3.26 14.26
C VAL A 10 6.98 3.45 15.42
N ILE A 11 6.91 4.67 15.97
CA ILE A 11 6.04 5.00 17.10
C ILE A 11 4.97 5.98 16.59
N PRO A 12 3.71 5.53 16.44
CA PRO A 12 2.66 6.40 15.95
C PRO A 12 2.33 7.51 16.95
N PRO A 13 1.94 8.71 16.49
CA PRO A 13 1.32 9.72 17.34
C PRO A 13 0.05 9.18 17.99
N THR A 14 -0.32 9.72 19.15
CA THR A 14 -1.53 9.30 19.89
C THR A 14 -2.80 9.38 19.05
N GLU A 15 -2.93 10.42 18.22
CA GLU A 15 -4.09 10.63 17.33
C GLU A 15 -3.88 10.00 15.94
N GLY A 16 -2.79 9.25 15.74
CA GLY A 16 -2.38 8.74 14.44
C GLY A 16 -1.64 9.76 13.57
N PHE A 17 -1.15 9.30 12.42
CA PHE A 17 -0.46 10.13 11.45
C PHE A 17 -1.44 10.93 10.59
N THR A 18 -1.14 12.20 10.37
CA THR A 18 -1.83 13.00 9.36
C THR A 18 -1.26 12.74 7.96
N VAL A 19 -1.96 13.23 6.93
CA VAL A 19 -1.46 13.19 5.55
C VAL A 19 -0.16 14.01 5.44
N GLU A 20 -0.09 15.14 6.13
CA GLU A 20 1.08 16.00 6.16
C GLU A 20 2.29 15.32 6.81
N ASP A 21 2.08 14.55 7.87
CA ASP A 21 3.13 13.74 8.49
C ASP A 21 3.62 12.67 7.49
N PHE A 22 2.68 11.93 6.90
CA PHE A 22 2.99 10.86 5.95
C PHE A 22 3.87 11.33 4.78
N LEU A 23 3.59 12.51 4.22
CA LEU A 23 4.39 13.10 3.12
C LEU A 23 5.78 13.59 3.56
N ARG A 24 5.97 13.88 4.86
CA ARG A 24 7.25 14.34 5.43
C ARG A 24 8.13 13.19 5.94
N LEU A 25 7.54 12.05 6.31
CA LEU A 25 8.28 10.89 6.78
C LEU A 25 9.31 10.41 5.76
N ARG A 26 10.40 9.84 6.27
CA ARG A 26 11.53 9.31 5.49
C ARG A 26 11.82 7.88 5.90
N GLY A 27 12.36 7.10 4.96
CA GLY A 27 12.73 5.71 5.22
C GLY A 27 11.54 4.79 5.48
N LEU A 28 10.34 5.16 5.03
CA LEU A 28 9.18 4.27 5.07
C LEU A 28 9.45 3.02 4.21
N PRO A 29 8.94 1.84 4.62
CA PRO A 29 8.92 0.69 3.74
C PRO A 29 8.30 1.02 2.37
N ARG A 30 8.68 0.26 1.34
CA ARG A 30 8.05 0.42 0.03
C ARG A 30 6.56 0.10 0.13
N HIS A 31 5.75 0.85 -0.63
CA HIS A 31 4.30 0.67 -0.67
C HIS A 31 3.63 0.78 0.71
N THR A 32 4.09 1.73 1.54
CA THR A 32 3.34 2.13 2.73
C THR A 32 2.14 2.98 2.32
N GLU A 33 0.99 2.69 2.90
CA GLU A 33 -0.25 3.43 2.78
C GLU A 33 -0.63 4.02 4.13
N LEU A 34 -1.26 5.20 4.11
CA LEU A 34 -1.88 5.80 5.29
C LEU A 34 -3.37 5.48 5.28
N ILE A 35 -3.84 4.75 6.28
CA ILE A 35 -5.25 4.37 6.43
C ILE A 35 -5.67 4.66 7.86
N ASP A 36 -6.66 5.53 8.06
CA ASP A 36 -7.21 5.90 9.37
C ASP A 36 -6.12 6.27 10.41
N GLY A 37 -5.11 7.03 9.98
CA GLY A 37 -3.99 7.44 10.84
C GLY A 37 -2.92 6.37 11.07
N SER A 38 -3.07 5.18 10.49
CA SER A 38 -2.13 4.06 10.62
C SER A 38 -1.30 3.87 9.35
N LEU A 39 -0.03 3.53 9.52
CA LEU A 39 0.88 3.20 8.42
C LEU A 39 0.85 1.70 8.15
N ILE A 40 0.32 1.32 7.00
CA ILE A 40 0.21 -0.08 6.56
C ILE A 40 1.19 -0.30 5.44
N SER A 41 2.12 -1.24 5.61
CA SER A 41 3.04 -1.64 4.54
C SER A 41 2.63 -2.99 4.00
N VAL A 42 2.47 -3.10 2.69
CA VAL A 42 2.12 -4.38 2.07
C VAL A 42 3.33 -5.30 2.07
N SER A 43 3.11 -6.57 2.44
CA SER A 43 4.10 -7.63 2.25
C SER A 43 4.13 -8.07 0.78
N PRO A 44 5.24 -8.69 0.31
CA PRO A 44 5.28 -9.27 -1.03
C PRO A 44 4.06 -10.16 -1.28
N GLN A 45 3.36 -9.90 -2.38
CA GLN A 45 2.15 -10.67 -2.69
C GLN A 45 2.50 -12.12 -3.03
N GLN A 46 1.74 -13.06 -2.45
CA GLN A 46 1.88 -14.47 -2.79
C GLN A 46 1.36 -14.72 -4.21
N LYS A 47 1.93 -15.71 -4.92
CA LYS A 47 1.50 -16.08 -6.28
C LYS A 47 -0.02 -16.31 -6.40
N TRP A 48 -0.64 -16.85 -5.36
CA TRP A 48 -2.08 -17.04 -5.28
C TRP A 48 -2.85 -15.70 -5.31
N HIS A 49 -2.40 -14.70 -4.55
CA HIS A 49 -3.02 -13.38 -4.54
C HIS A 49 -2.99 -12.75 -5.94
N SER A 50 -1.84 -12.78 -6.63
CA SER A 50 -1.74 -12.26 -8.00
C SER A 50 -2.65 -13.01 -8.98
N GLY A 51 -2.82 -14.33 -8.79
CA GLY A 51 -3.75 -15.15 -9.56
C GLY A 51 -5.21 -14.72 -9.38
N VAL A 52 -5.64 -14.52 -8.13
CA VAL A 52 -6.99 -14.04 -7.80
C VAL A 52 -7.26 -12.65 -8.39
N VAL A 53 -6.32 -11.71 -8.21
CA VAL A 53 -6.43 -10.35 -8.77
C VAL A 53 -6.57 -10.38 -10.30
N THR A 54 -5.79 -11.23 -10.97
CA THR A 54 -5.85 -11.40 -12.43
C THR A 54 -7.22 -11.90 -12.88
N MET A 55 -7.76 -12.94 -12.23
CA MET A 55 -9.08 -13.47 -12.54
C MET A 55 -10.18 -12.43 -12.34
N LEU A 56 -10.12 -11.67 -11.24
CA LEU A 56 -11.08 -10.61 -10.96
C LEU A 56 -11.02 -9.50 -12.02
N CYS A 57 -9.82 -9.04 -12.40
CA CYS A 57 -9.68 -8.03 -13.46
C CYS A 57 -10.24 -8.52 -14.79
N SER A 58 -9.95 -9.78 -15.16
CA SER A 58 -10.49 -10.39 -16.39
C SER A 58 -12.01 -10.39 -16.41
N GLU A 59 -12.64 -10.69 -15.28
CA GLU A 59 -14.10 -10.74 -15.18
C GLU A 59 -14.72 -9.34 -15.17
N LEU A 60 -14.07 -8.36 -14.53
CA LEU A 60 -14.46 -6.96 -14.62
C LEU A 60 -14.36 -6.42 -16.05
N ASP A 61 -13.28 -6.76 -16.77
CA ASP A 61 -13.11 -6.41 -18.18
C ASP A 61 -14.22 -6.99 -19.07
N ARG A 62 -14.65 -8.22 -18.80
CA ARG A 62 -15.73 -8.89 -19.54
C ARG A 62 -17.08 -8.19 -19.36
N GLN A 63 -17.31 -7.61 -18.18
CA GLN A 63 -18.55 -6.91 -17.85
C GLN A 63 -18.49 -5.41 -18.13
N ALA A 64 -17.31 -4.88 -18.46
CA ALA A 64 -17.13 -3.46 -18.69
C ALA A 64 -17.85 -2.97 -19.96
N PRO A 65 -18.48 -1.79 -19.93
CA PRO A 65 -18.98 -1.13 -21.13
C PRO A 65 -17.89 -0.91 -22.17
N THR A 66 -18.28 -0.78 -23.45
CA THR A 66 -17.34 -0.53 -24.55
C THR A 66 -16.46 0.69 -24.26
N GLY A 67 -15.14 0.49 -24.34
CA GLY A 67 -14.15 1.54 -24.06
C GLY A 67 -13.64 1.59 -22.62
N LEU A 68 -14.17 0.76 -21.70
CA LEU A 68 -13.70 0.66 -20.32
C LEU A 68 -12.96 -0.66 -20.05
N ARG A 69 -12.08 -0.65 -19.05
CA ARG A 69 -11.31 -1.81 -18.58
C ARG A 69 -11.18 -1.81 -17.06
N GLY A 70 -11.39 -2.95 -16.43
CA GLY A 70 -11.07 -3.25 -15.04
C GLY A 70 -9.57 -3.48 -14.87
N ARG A 71 -8.81 -2.41 -14.67
CA ARG A 71 -7.37 -2.49 -14.40
C ARG A 71 -7.13 -2.54 -12.89
N SER A 72 -6.51 -3.60 -12.39
CA SER A 72 -5.75 -3.47 -11.14
C SER A 72 -4.42 -2.81 -11.46
N ARG A 73 -4.09 -1.74 -10.74
CA ARG A 73 -2.71 -1.24 -10.72
C ARG A 73 -1.97 -2.06 -9.67
N SER A 74 -1.50 -3.24 -10.06
CA SER A 74 -0.54 -3.97 -9.23
C SER A 74 0.83 -3.32 -9.41
N THR A 75 1.25 -2.49 -8.46
CA THR A 75 2.63 -2.00 -8.41
C THR A 75 3.51 -3.12 -7.85
N SER A 76 3.86 -4.09 -8.69
CA SER A 76 5.00 -4.96 -8.41
C SER A 76 6.24 -4.29 -9.01
N THR A 77 7.10 -3.73 -8.17
CA THR A 77 8.48 -3.34 -8.52
C THR A 77 9.44 -4.34 -7.89
#